data_AF-A0A4Q5GDU1-F1
#
_entry.id   AF-A0A4Q5GDU1-F1
#
_cell.length_a   1.000
_cell.length_b   1.000
_cell.length_c   1.000
_cell.angle_alpha   90.00
_cell.angle_beta   90.00
_cell.angle_gamma   90.00
#
_symmetry.space_group_name_H-M   'P 1'
#
loop_
_entity.id
_entity.type
_entity.pdbx_description
1 polymer ?
#
loop_
_entity_poly.entity_id
_entity_poly.type
_entity_poly.pdbx_seq_one_letter_code
_entity_poly.pdbx_strand_id
1 'polypeptide(L)'
;MCIYIGIEDLVANALIELVENTEKREVMFKELDEYGALVVKYLNDKAEQAVLILSKERTNEFLHDYSEYFELFTRGIEEGIRLKEDVSVEKLWEQFRGYLSVDVMLAFIDKVSVGALGVSAC
;
A
#
# COMPACT_ATOMS: atom_id res chain seq x y z
N MET A 1 -7.15 -15.69 13.87
CA MET A 1 -6.11 -16.00 12.87
C MET A 1 -5.20 -14.78 12.81
N CYS A 2 -3.90 -14.90 12.52
CA CYS A 2 -3.02 -13.72 12.43
C CYS A 2 -2.91 -13.31 10.96
N ILE A 3 -3.23 -12.06 10.67
CA ILE A 3 -3.12 -11.43 9.35
C ILE A 3 -1.73 -10.83 9.22
N TYR A 4 -1.00 -11.25 8.19
CA TYR A 4 0.32 -10.71 7.87
C TYR A 4 0.19 -9.84 6.63
N ILE A 5 0.56 -8.57 6.75
CA ILE A 5 0.53 -7.61 5.66
C ILE A 5 1.96 -7.35 5.21
N GLY A 6 2.26 -7.69 3.95
CA GLY A 6 3.56 -7.47 3.34
C GLY A 6 3.72 -6.05 2.79
N ILE A 7 4.95 -5.71 2.41
CA ILE A 7 5.24 -4.45 1.71
C ILE A 7 4.50 -4.37 0.37
N GLU A 8 4.33 -5.51 -0.30
CA GLU A 8 3.67 -5.61 -1.61
C GLU A 8 2.20 -5.22 -1.53
N ASP A 9 1.47 -5.80 -0.56
CA ASP A 9 0.09 -5.45 -0.26
C ASP A 9 -0.04 -3.97 0.07
N LEU A 10 0.87 -3.47 0.92
CA LEU A 10 0.82 -2.10 1.43
C LEU A 10 1.03 -1.08 0.32
N VAL A 11 2.07 -1.29 -0.50
CA VAL A 11 2.44 -0.39 -1.60
C VAL A 11 1.39 -0.42 -2.70
N ALA A 12 0.95 -1.62 -3.12
CA ALA A 12 -0.03 -1.75 -4.17
C ALA A 12 -1.35 -1.08 -3.77
N ASN A 13 -1.86 -1.35 -2.57
CA ASN A 13 -3.12 -0.75 -2.12
C ASN A 13 -3.00 0.76 -1.91
N ALA A 14 -1.88 1.27 -1.38
CA ALA A 14 -1.66 2.70 -1.27
C ALA A 14 -1.68 3.40 -2.64
N LEU A 15 -1.00 2.82 -3.63
CA LEU A 15 -0.94 3.38 -4.98
C LEU A 15 -2.26 3.27 -5.74
N ILE A 16 -3.05 2.21 -5.53
CA ILE A 16 -4.42 2.12 -6.06
C ILE A 16 -5.24 3.32 -5.55
N GLU A 17 -5.25 3.54 -4.23
CA GLU A 17 -6.04 4.62 -3.62
C GLU A 17 -5.57 6.01 -4.06
N LEU A 18 -4.25 6.22 -4.16
CA LEU A 18 -3.70 7.49 -4.63
C LEU A 18 -4.07 7.78 -6.08
N VAL A 19 -3.96 6.80 -6.97
CA VAL A 19 -4.26 7.01 -8.39
C VAL A 19 -5.75 7.24 -8.60
N GLU A 20 -6.62 6.45 -7.98
CA GLU A 20 -8.07 6.55 -8.14
C GLU A 20 -8.64 7.85 -7.57
N ASN A 21 -8.07 8.37 -6.47
CA ASN A 21 -8.60 9.54 -5.81
C ASN A 21 -7.88 10.87 -6.14
N THR A 22 -6.63 10.82 -6.63
CA THR A 22 -5.80 12.04 -6.80
C THR A 22 -4.93 12.06 -8.05
N GLU A 23 -4.92 11.02 -8.89
CA GLU A 23 -3.99 10.81 -10.01
C GLU A 23 -2.50 10.70 -9.60
N LYS A 24 -2.17 10.80 -8.30
CA LYS A 24 -0.80 10.65 -7.79
C LYS A 24 -0.35 9.20 -7.95
N ARG A 25 0.76 8.99 -8.66
CA ARG A 25 1.35 7.64 -8.92
C ARG A 25 2.57 7.35 -8.06
N GLU A 26 2.77 8.10 -6.98
CA GLU A 26 3.95 8.00 -6.14
C GLU A 26 3.59 8.08 -4.65
N VAL A 27 4.31 7.33 -3.82
CA VAL A 27 4.11 7.29 -2.36
C VAL A 27 5.47 7.23 -1.67
N MET A 28 5.67 8.09 -0.67
CA MET A 28 6.90 8.12 0.14
C MET A 28 6.88 7.00 1.17
N PHE A 29 8.05 6.48 1.57
CA PHE A 29 8.10 5.45 2.63
C PHE A 29 7.47 5.91 3.95
N LYS A 30 7.60 7.19 4.29
CA LYS A 30 6.94 7.76 5.48
C LYS A 30 5.41 7.71 5.38
N GLU A 31 4.86 7.97 4.20
CA GLU A 31 3.40 7.88 3.97
C GLU A 31 2.95 6.40 4.09
N LEU A 32 3.76 5.45 3.61
CA LEU A 32 3.49 4.01 3.77
C LEU A 32 3.53 3.56 5.23
N ASP A 33 4.49 4.05 6.02
CA ASP A 33 4.59 3.72 7.45
C ASP A 33 3.34 4.19 8.21
N GLU A 34 2.89 5.43 7.97
CA GLU A 34 1.70 6.00 8.59
C GLU A 34 0.42 5.27 8.13
N TYR A 35 0.29 5.03 6.82
CA TYR A 35 -0.83 4.28 6.23
C TYR A 35 -0.92 2.86 6.79
N GLY A 36 0.18 2.11 6.79
CA GLY A 36 0.23 0.73 7.27
C GLY A 36 -0.09 0.61 8.76
N ALA A 37 0.36 1.57 9.58
CA ALA A 37 0.04 1.59 11.00
C ALA A 37 -1.47 1.74 11.24
N LEU A 38 -2.16 2.56 10.43
CA LEU A 38 -3.61 2.74 10.51
C LEU A 38 -4.38 1.51 10.02
N VAL A 39 -3.93 0.87 8.95
CA VAL A 39 -4.48 -0.40 8.45
C VAL A 39 -4.42 -1.49 9.52
N VAL A 40 -3.25 -1.66 10.16
CA VAL A 40 -3.10 -2.64 11.24
C VAL A 40 -3.95 -2.28 12.46
N LYS A 41 -4.04 -0.99 12.81
CA LYS A 41 -4.90 -0.53 13.88
C LYS A 41 -6.37 -0.87 13.62
N TYR A 42 -6.86 -0.61 12.41
CA TYR A 42 -8.23 -0.92 11.99
C TYR A 42 -8.57 -2.40 12.18
N LEU A 43 -7.67 -3.29 11.75
CA LEU A 43 -7.86 -4.74 11.87
C LEU A 43 -7.83 -5.19 13.33
N ASN A 44 -6.86 -4.71 14.11
CA ASN A 44 -6.74 -5.04 15.53
C ASN A 44 -7.97 -4.56 16.33
N ASP A 45 -8.53 -3.39 16.01
CA ASP A 45 -9.74 -2.86 16.65
C ASP A 45 -10.98 -3.73 16.37
N LYS A 46 -10.96 -4.51 15.29
CA LYS A 46 -11.99 -5.51 14.95
C LYS A 46 -11.72 -6.91 15.51
N ALA A 47 -10.77 -7.05 16.42
CA ALA A 47 -10.31 -8.32 17.00
C ALA A 47 -9.64 -9.27 15.99
N GLU A 48 -9.20 -8.77 14.84
CA GLU A 48 -8.34 -9.49 13.91
C GLU A 48 -6.88 -9.13 14.22
N GLN A 49 -6.07 -10.10 14.65
CA GLN A 49 -4.66 -9.84 14.96
C GLN A 49 -3.91 -9.56 13.66
N ALA A 50 -3.45 -8.33 13.45
CA ALA A 50 -2.74 -7.93 12.24
C ALA A 50 -1.31 -7.43 12.54
N VAL A 51 -0.37 -7.79 11.67
CA VAL A 51 1.05 -7.41 11.79
C VAL A 51 1.61 -7.00 10.42
N LEU A 52 2.31 -5.86 10.38
CA LEU A 52 3.12 -5.45 9.24
C LEU A 52 4.44 -6.22 9.22
N ILE A 53 4.79 -6.82 8.08
CA ILE A 53 6.10 -7.43 7.87
C ILE A 53 6.88 -6.60 6.85
N LEU A 54 7.52 -5.53 7.34
CA LEU A 54 8.34 -4.64 6.54
C LEU A 54 9.82 -4.82 6.90
N SER A 55 10.69 -4.88 5.90
CA SER A 55 12.14 -4.85 6.08
C SER A 55 12.79 -4.39 4.79
N LYS A 56 14.00 -3.84 4.86
CA LYS A 56 14.74 -3.40 3.67
C LYS A 56 14.97 -4.55 2.68
N GLU A 57 15.24 -5.75 3.18
CA GLU A 57 15.43 -6.95 2.36
C GLU A 57 14.15 -7.28 1.58
N ARG A 58 13.00 -7.35 2.27
CA ARG A 58 11.70 -7.58 1.63
C ARG A 58 11.32 -6.49 0.64
N THR A 59 11.64 -5.23 0.94
CA THR A 59 11.40 -4.12 0.01
C THR A 59 12.24 -4.28 -1.25
N ASN A 60 13.50 -4.71 -1.13
CA ASN A 60 14.35 -4.98 -2.30
C ASN A 60 13.85 -6.18 -3.11
N GLU A 61 13.42 -7.25 -2.44
CA GLU A 61 12.80 -8.42 -3.09
C GLU A 61 11.52 -8.02 -3.84
N PHE A 62 10.62 -7.28 -3.20
CA PHE A 62 9.42 -6.73 -3.82
C PHE A 62 9.74 -5.88 -5.07
N LEU A 63 10.70 -4.95 -4.97
CA LEU A 63 11.08 -4.10 -6.09
C LEU A 63 11.75 -4.86 -7.23
N HIS A 64 12.37 -6.00 -6.94
CA HIS A 64 12.91 -6.90 -7.96
C HIS A 64 11.79 -7.69 -8.64
N ASP A 65 10.94 -8.35 -7.85
CA ASP A 65 9.90 -9.27 -8.31
C ASP A 65 8.77 -8.54 -9.05
N TYR A 66 8.44 -7.32 -8.63
CA TYR A 66 7.43 -6.47 -9.25
C TYR A 66 8.03 -5.25 -9.94
N SER A 67 9.28 -5.38 -10.41
CA SER A 67 9.99 -4.32 -11.14
C SER A 67 9.28 -3.89 -12.43
N GLU A 68 8.37 -4.69 -12.98
CA GLU A 68 7.53 -4.31 -14.11
C GLU A 68 6.41 -3.32 -13.72
N TYR A 69 6.01 -3.31 -12.46
CA TYR A 69 4.93 -2.46 -11.93
C TYR A 69 5.48 -1.22 -11.23
N PHE A 70 6.48 -1.41 -10.38
CA PHE A 70 6.94 -0.41 -9.43
C PHE A 70 8.41 -0.06 -9.64
N GLU A 71 8.77 1.16 -9.26
CA GLU A 71 10.16 1.63 -9.23
C GLU A 71 10.43 2.49 -8.01
N LEU A 72 11.68 2.48 -7.54
CA LEU A 72 12.13 3.43 -6.53
C LEU A 72 12.29 4.80 -7.16
N PHE A 73 11.87 5.82 -6.42
CA PHE A 73 12.19 7.20 -6.74
C PHE A 73 12.73 7.93 -5.53
N THR A 74 13.44 9.02 -5.78
CA THR A 74 14.00 9.89 -4.75
C THR A 74 13.54 11.31 -4.98
N ARG A 75 13.10 11.98 -3.91
CA ARG A 75 12.75 13.40 -3.89
C ARG A 75 13.62 14.11 -2.86
N GLY A 76 14.76 14.61 -3.30
CA GLY A 76 15.78 15.18 -2.41
C GLY A 76 16.50 14.10 -1.62
N ILE A 77 16.28 14.06 -0.30
CA ILE A 77 16.84 13.04 0.61
C ILE A 77 15.83 11.93 0.96
N GLU A 78 14.58 12.09 0.54
CA GLU A 78 13.51 11.15 0.86
C GLU A 78 13.31 10.16 -0.30
N GLU A 79 13.03 8.92 0.05
CA GLU A 79 12.78 7.83 -0.90
C GLU A 79 11.31 7.40 -0.86
N GLY A 80 10.85 6.88 -1.99
CA GLY A 80 9.51 6.35 -2.13
C GLY A 80 9.40 5.36 -3.28
N ILE A 81 8.19 4.88 -3.49
CA ILE A 81 7.85 3.94 -4.56
C ILE A 81 6.85 4.61 -5.51
N ARG A 82 7.11 4.46 -6.80
CA ARG A 82 6.28 4.97 -7.89
C ARG A 82 5.71 3.81 -8.71
N LEU A 83 4.46 3.97 -9.13
CA LEU A 83 3.82 3.15 -10.14
C LEU A 83 4.23 3.64 -11.53
N LYS A 84 4.80 2.76 -12.37
CA LYS A 84 5.19 3.12 -13.74
C LYS A 84 4.01 3.57 -14.57
N GLU A 85 4.23 4.50 -15.52
CA GLU A 85 3.17 5.20 -16.25
C GLU A 85 2.25 4.27 -17.08
N ASP A 86 2.80 3.17 -17.60
CA ASP A 86 2.13 2.20 -18.46
C ASP A 86 1.35 1.12 -17.69
N VAL A 87 1.41 1.15 -16.36
CA VAL A 87 0.71 0.19 -15.50
C VAL A 87 -0.68 0.73 -15.17
N SER A 88 -1.74 0.02 -15.52
CA SER A 88 -3.09 0.44 -15.17
C SER A 88 -3.45 0.02 -13.74
N VAL A 89 -4.36 0.76 -13.10
CA VAL A 89 -4.82 0.42 -11.76
C VAL A 89 -5.55 -0.93 -11.76
N GLU A 90 -6.29 -1.25 -12.82
CA GLU A 90 -7.00 -2.52 -12.98
C GLU A 90 -6.06 -3.72 -12.88
N LYS A 91 -4.84 -3.62 -13.42
CA LYS A 91 -3.81 -4.66 -13.25
C LYS A 91 -3.43 -4.85 -11.79
N LEU A 92 -3.32 -3.77 -11.02
CA LEU A 92 -3.02 -3.85 -9.59
C LEU A 92 -4.17 -4.49 -8.81
N TRP A 93 -5.43 -4.21 -9.17
CA TRP A 93 -6.58 -4.88 -8.57
C TRP A 93 -6.53 -6.39 -8.78
N GLU A 94 -6.29 -6.83 -10.02
CA GLU A 94 -6.22 -8.25 -10.35
C GLU A 94 -5.09 -8.96 -9.60
N GLN A 95 -3.92 -8.33 -9.49
CA GLN A 95 -2.76 -8.92 -8.85
C GLN A 95 -2.83 -8.89 -7.31
N PHE A 96 -3.21 -7.75 -6.72
CA PHE A 96 -3.03 -7.50 -5.28
C PHE A 96 -4.32 -7.50 -4.46
N ARG A 97 -5.50 -7.35 -5.08
CA ARG A 97 -6.80 -7.40 -4.36
C ARG A 97 -7.50 -8.74 -4.49
N GLY A 98 -7.20 -9.53 -5.51
CA GLY A 98 -7.88 -10.79 -5.79
C GLY A 98 -7.77 -11.87 -4.69
N TYR A 99 -6.71 -11.83 -3.88
CA TYR A 99 -6.48 -12.80 -2.80
C TYR A 99 -6.77 -12.26 -1.39
N LEU A 100 -7.05 -10.97 -1.24
CA LEU A 100 -7.27 -10.36 0.07
C LEU A 100 -8.61 -10.80 0.64
N SER A 101 -8.65 -11.01 1.96
CA SER A 101 -9.93 -11.16 2.65
C SER A 101 -10.69 -9.84 2.64
N VAL A 102 -12.02 -9.92 2.78
CA VAL A 102 -12.89 -8.73 2.83
C VAL A 102 -12.45 -7.76 3.93
N ASP A 103 -12.08 -8.26 5.10
CA ASP A 103 -11.65 -7.41 6.22
C ASP A 103 -10.35 -6.65 5.94
N VAL A 104 -9.38 -7.31 5.28
CA VAL A 104 -8.12 -6.66 4.88
C VAL A 104 -8.36 -5.62 3.81
N MET A 105 -9.19 -5.94 2.81
CA MET A 105 -9.58 -4.97 1.78
C MET A 105 -10.26 -3.76 2.39
N LEU A 106 -11.20 -3.95 3.32
CA LEU A 106 -11.88 -2.86 4.03
C LEU A 106 -10.92 -1.99 4.85
N ALA A 107 -9.86 -2.58 5.41
CA ALA A 107 -8.85 -1.82 6.15
C ALA A 107 -8.01 -0.92 5.24
N PHE A 108 -7.69 -1.39 4.02
CA PHE A 108 -6.93 -0.61 3.04
C PHE A 108 -7.74 0.55 2.45
N ILE A 109 -9.06 0.41 2.28
CA ILE A 109 -9.94 1.46 1.75
C ILE A 109 -10.62 2.31 2.85
N ASP A 110 -10.29 2.06 4.12
CA ASP A 110 -10.87 2.81 5.23
C ASP A 110 -10.47 4.29 5.15
N LYS A 111 -11.43 5.18 5.43
CA LYS A 111 -11.25 6.63 5.31
C LYS A 111 -10.12 7.15 6.18
N VAL A 112 -9.90 6.57 7.36
CA VAL A 112 -8.82 6.98 8.27
C VAL A 112 -7.48 6.54 7.70
N SER A 113 -7.37 5.29 7.25
CA SER A 113 -6.16 4.76 6.59
C SER A 113 -5.82 5.62 5.37
N VAL A 114 -6.73 5.74 4.42
CA VAL A 114 -6.53 6.48 3.16
C VAL A 114 -6.23 7.96 3.41
N GLY A 115 -6.75 8.55 4.49
CA GLY A 115 -6.42 9.91 4.91
C GLY A 115 -4.93 10.15 5.18
N ALA A 116 -4.17 9.14 5.61
CA ALA A 116 -2.71 9.26 5.79
C ALA A 116 -1.94 9.42 4.48
N LEU A 117 -2.54 9.04 3.34
CA LEU A 117 -1.98 9.24 2.01
C LEU A 117 -2.26 10.66 1.46
N GLY A 118 -2.89 11.53 2.26
CA GLY A 118 -3.33 12.85 1.82
C GLY A 118 -4.58 12.84 0.94
N VAL A 119 -5.27 11.69 0.87
CA VAL A 119 -6.52 11.55 0.13
C VAL A 119 -7.68 12.00 1.00
N SER A 120 -8.47 12.96 0.51
CA SER A 120 -9.73 13.34 1.16
C SER A 120 -10.82 12.37 0.72
N ALA A 121 -10.96 11.23 1.41
CA ALA A 121 -12.01 10.27 1.09
C ALA A 121 -13.41 10.93 1.25
N CYS A 122 -14.13 11.13 0.14
CA CYS A 122 -15.51 11.63 0.15
C CYS A 122 -16.46 10.66 0.87
#